data_AF-A0A957GHB5-F1
#
_entry.id   AF-A0A957GHB5-F1
#
_cell.length_a   1.000
_cell.length_b   1.000
_cell.length_c   1.000
_cell.angle_alpha   90.00
_cell.angle_beta   90.00
_cell.angle_gamma   90.00
#
_symmetry.space_group_name_H-M   'P 1'
#
loop_
_entity.id
_entity.type
_entity.pdbx_description
1 polymer ?
#
loop_
_entity_poly.entity_id
_entity_poly.type
_entity_poly.pdbx_seq_one_letter_code
_entity_poly.pdbx_strand_id
1 'polypeptide(L)'
;MSERKNTPNLMAKLSGLKVDTDNPPTPPQQMQPEDERRRKAERERGRKRGENLAHYDLSPGMKDRIAQESVRLGIPASQLASFLLADALARFDAGEIDPTPHLSPSTSPKFRNNLDFDWKG
;
A
#
# COMPACT_ATOMS: atom_id res chain seq x y z
N MET A 1 11.16 -23.97 -36.94
CA MET A 1 9.91 -23.20 -37.17
C MET A 1 9.05 -23.40 -35.94
N SER A 2 8.91 -22.37 -35.10
CA SER A 2 8.32 -22.49 -33.75
C SER A 2 6.88 -21.98 -33.75
N GLU A 3 5.99 -22.78 -33.15
CA GLU A 3 4.54 -22.63 -33.14
C GLU A 3 4.09 -21.30 -32.52
N ARG A 4 3.33 -20.51 -33.30
CA ARG A 4 2.56 -19.38 -32.75
C ARG A 4 1.22 -19.91 -32.27
N LYS A 5 1.07 -19.97 -30.94
CA LYS A 5 -0.22 -20.26 -30.28
C LYS A 5 -1.26 -19.24 -30.74
N ASN A 6 -2.30 -19.75 -31.39
CA ASN A 6 -3.41 -18.99 -31.95
C ASN A 6 -4.28 -18.46 -30.81
N THR A 7 -4.25 -17.15 -30.56
CA THR A 7 -5.07 -16.49 -29.55
C THR A 7 -6.53 -16.47 -30.05
N PRO A 8 -7.50 -17.09 -29.37
CA PRO A 8 -8.88 -17.02 -29.82
C PRO A 8 -9.40 -15.59 -29.69
N ASN A 9 -9.90 -15.10 -30.82
CA ASN A 9 -10.46 -13.78 -31.05
C ASN A 9 -11.49 -13.39 -29.97
N LEU A 10 -11.14 -12.40 -29.14
CA LEU A 10 -11.95 -11.89 -28.03
C LEU A 10 -13.34 -11.39 -28.49
N MET A 11 -13.50 -11.10 -29.79
CA MET A 11 -14.77 -10.67 -30.39
C MET A 11 -15.81 -11.77 -30.52
N ALA A 12 -15.41 -13.05 -30.59
CA ALA A 12 -16.36 -14.15 -30.78
C ALA A 12 -17.15 -14.53 -29.51
N LYS A 13 -16.74 -14.03 -28.33
CA LYS A 13 -17.46 -14.28 -27.06
C LYS A 13 -18.55 -13.26 -26.74
N LEU A 14 -18.67 -12.17 -27.53
CA LEU A 14 -19.66 -11.12 -27.31
C LEU A 14 -21.00 -11.37 -28.04
N SER A 15 -21.06 -12.35 -28.94
CA SER A 15 -22.26 -12.65 -29.75
C SER A 15 -23.35 -13.43 -29.00
N GLY A 16 -23.13 -13.77 -27.73
CA GLY A 16 -24.07 -14.55 -26.91
C GLY A 16 -24.87 -13.77 -25.86
N LEU A 17 -24.61 -12.47 -25.65
CA LEU A 17 -25.45 -11.66 -24.76
C LEU A 17 -26.73 -11.25 -25.48
N LYS A 18 -27.83 -11.94 -25.18
CA LYS A 18 -29.16 -11.37 -25.36
C LYS A 18 -29.22 -10.09 -24.53
N VAL A 19 -29.21 -8.94 -25.20
CA VAL A 19 -29.53 -7.67 -24.58
C VAL A 19 -31.03 -7.71 -24.36
N ASP A 20 -31.46 -7.87 -23.11
CA ASP A 20 -32.86 -7.69 -22.73
C ASP A 20 -33.26 -6.24 -23.07
N THR A 21 -33.92 -6.07 -24.22
CA THR A 21 -34.27 -4.77 -24.81
C THR A 21 -35.34 -3.98 -24.06
N ASP A 22 -35.86 -4.52 -22.95
CA ASP A 22 -36.98 -3.93 -22.21
C ASP A 22 -36.57 -3.23 -20.90
N ASN A 23 -35.29 -3.20 -20.55
CA ASN A 23 -34.79 -2.37 -19.46
C ASN A 23 -33.84 -1.29 -19.98
N PRO A 24 -34.19 0.00 -19.89
CA PRO A 24 -33.23 1.05 -20.21
C PRO A 24 -32.01 0.89 -19.29
N PRO A 25 -30.78 1.13 -19.80
CA PRO A 25 -29.60 1.13 -18.94
C PRO A 25 -29.85 2.12 -17.81
N THR A 26 -29.80 1.63 -16.56
CA THR A 26 -29.91 2.47 -15.38
C THR A 26 -28.93 3.63 -15.56
N PRO A 27 -29.39 4.89 -15.59
CA PRO A 27 -28.50 6.03 -15.73
C PRO A 27 -27.42 5.92 -14.64
N PRO A 28 -26.15 6.28 -14.95
CA PRO A 28 -25.10 6.25 -13.94
C PRO A 28 -25.61 7.00 -12.72
N GLN A 29 -25.75 6.28 -11.59
CA GLN A 29 -26.25 6.86 -10.35
C GLN A 29 -25.38 8.08 -10.07
N GLN A 30 -25.98 9.27 -10.17
CA GLN A 30 -25.30 10.52 -9.87
C GLN A 30 -24.82 10.39 -8.42
N MET A 31 -23.50 10.33 -8.23
CA MET A 31 -22.94 10.28 -6.87
C MET A 31 -23.46 11.52 -6.14
N GLN A 32 -23.99 11.32 -4.93
CA GLN A 32 -24.52 12.41 -4.12
C GLN A 32 -23.44 13.52 -4.02
N PRO A 33 -23.82 14.80 -4.10
CA PRO A 33 -22.86 15.92 -4.11
C PRO A 33 -21.87 15.91 -2.93
N GLU A 34 -22.25 15.30 -1.81
CA GLU A 34 -21.40 15.13 -0.62
C GLU A 34 -20.30 14.08 -0.80
N ASP A 35 -20.59 12.96 -1.47
CA ASP A 35 -19.60 11.91 -1.71
C ASP A 35 -18.52 12.36 -2.69
N GLU A 36 -18.88 13.17 -3.69
CA GLU A 36 -17.91 13.82 -4.59
C GLU A 36 -16.98 14.79 -3.85
N ARG A 37 -17.55 15.61 -2.97
CA ARG A 37 -16.78 16.53 -2.11
C ARG A 37 -15.85 15.76 -1.18
N ARG A 38 -16.33 14.68 -0.55
CA ARG A 38 -15.53 13.81 0.33
C ARG A 38 -14.38 13.18 -0.44
N ARG A 39 -14.64 12.60 -1.61
CA ARG A 39 -13.63 11.95 -2.46
C ARG A 39 -12.61 12.95 -3.01
N LYS A 40 -13.03 14.17 -3.35
CA LYS A 40 -12.12 15.25 -3.78
C LYS A 40 -11.24 15.73 -2.63
N ALA A 41 -11.82 15.94 -1.44
CA ALA A 41 -11.07 16.29 -0.24
C ALA A 41 -10.07 15.20 0.16
N GLU A 42 -10.44 13.92 0.03
CA GLU A 42 -9.56 12.78 0.29
C GLU A 42 -8.39 12.72 -0.69
N ARG A 43 -8.65 12.93 -1.99
CA ARG A 43 -7.61 13.03 -3.03
C ARG A 43 -6.66 14.22 -2.77
N GLU A 44 -7.19 15.37 -2.40
CA GLU A 44 -6.38 16.56 -2.12
C GLU A 44 -5.54 16.39 -0.86
N ARG A 45 -6.11 15.78 0.19
CA ARG A 45 -5.37 15.35 1.39
C ARG A 45 -4.31 14.31 1.04
N GLY A 46 -4.57 13.42 0.09
CA GLY A 46 -3.58 12.48 -0.44
C GLY A 46 -2.42 13.20 -1.14
N ARG A 47 -2.72 14.16 -2.01
CA ARG A 47 -1.70 14.95 -2.73
C ARG A 47 -0.82 15.77 -1.79
N LYS A 48 -1.42 16.48 -0.83
CA LYS A 48 -0.70 17.26 0.19
C LYS A 48 0.16 16.38 1.11
N ARG A 49 -0.26 15.14 1.38
CA ARG A 49 0.56 14.16 2.10
C ARG A 49 1.75 13.68 1.26
N GLY A 50 1.58 13.52 -0.04
CA GLY A 50 2.62 13.04 -0.96
C GLY A 50 3.87 13.92 -1.05
N GLU A 51 3.72 15.24 -0.89
CA GLU A 51 4.84 16.21 -1.00
C GLU A 51 5.82 16.14 0.20
N ASN A 52 5.36 15.67 1.37
CA ASN A 52 6.17 15.51 2.57
C ASN A 52 6.38 14.03 2.95
N LEU A 53 6.10 13.10 2.02
CA LEU A 53 6.20 11.67 2.30
C LEU A 53 7.67 11.25 2.29
N ALA A 54 8.24 11.02 3.48
CA ALA A 54 9.50 10.28 3.57
C ALA A 54 9.24 8.84 3.10
N HIS A 55 10.02 8.37 2.12
CA HIS A 55 9.96 6.98 1.67
C HIS A 55 10.88 6.14 2.56
N TYR A 56 10.29 5.25 3.35
CA TYR A 56 11.04 4.26 4.12
C TYR A 56 11.00 2.93 3.39
N ASP A 57 12.18 2.39 3.07
CA ASP A 57 12.28 1.05 2.51
C ASP A 57 12.06 0.02 3.62
N LEU A 58 10.90 -0.64 3.58
CA LEU A 58 10.61 -1.81 4.41
C LEU A 58 10.92 -3.09 3.62
N SER A 59 11.48 -4.08 4.30
CA SER A 59 11.73 -5.40 3.71
C SER A 59 10.42 -6.07 3.26
N PRO A 60 10.44 -6.97 2.25
CA PRO A 60 9.24 -7.66 1.78
C PRO A 60 8.48 -8.38 2.90
N GLY A 61 9.20 -9.10 3.78
CA GLY A 61 8.58 -9.82 4.90
C GLY A 61 7.87 -8.90 5.90
N MET A 62 8.42 -7.72 6.19
CA MET A 62 7.73 -6.73 7.04
C MET A 62 6.46 -6.20 6.37
N LYS A 63 6.52 -5.91 5.06
CA LYS A 63 5.34 -5.45 4.30
C LYS A 63 4.23 -6.48 4.32
N ASP A 64 4.56 -7.76 4.09
CA ASP A 64 3.60 -8.85 4.09
C ASP A 64 2.96 -9.05 5.47
N ARG A 65 3.77 -9.01 6.53
CA ARG A 65 3.26 -9.12 7.91
C ARG A 65 2.31 -7.98 8.27
N ILE A 66 2.68 -6.72 7.96
CA ILE A 66 1.80 -5.56 8.18
C ILE A 66 0.49 -5.74 7.39
N ALA A 67 0.56 -6.19 6.13
CA ALA A 67 -0.63 -6.41 5.32
C ALA A 67 -1.55 -7.47 5.93
N GLN A 68 -1.03 -8.61 6.35
CA GLN A 68 -1.79 -9.69 6.99
C GLN A 68 -2.47 -9.22 8.29
N GLU A 69 -1.73 -8.53 9.16
CA GLU A 69 -2.28 -8.00 10.40
C GLU A 69 -3.33 -6.91 10.16
N SER A 70 -3.16 -6.09 9.12
CA SER A 70 -4.12 -5.07 8.75
C SER A 70 -5.47 -5.67 8.33
N VAL A 71 -5.45 -6.78 7.59
CA VAL A 71 -6.65 -7.53 7.20
C VAL A 71 -7.31 -8.16 8.42
N ARG A 72 -6.52 -8.79 9.30
CA ARG A 72 -7.03 -9.41 10.53
C ARG A 72 -7.71 -8.41 11.46
N LEU A 73 -7.16 -7.19 11.55
CA LEU A 73 -7.67 -6.11 12.40
C LEU A 73 -8.77 -5.26 11.73
N GLY A 74 -8.98 -5.41 10.41
CA GLY A 74 -9.96 -4.63 9.66
C GLY A 74 -9.59 -3.14 9.52
N ILE A 75 -8.30 -2.81 9.50
CA ILE A 75 -7.80 -1.43 9.41
C ILE A 75 -6.86 -1.25 8.20
N PRO A 76 -6.69 -0.03 7.68
CA PRO A 76 -5.72 0.22 6.61
C PRO A 76 -4.28 -0.09 7.04
N ALA A 77 -3.53 -0.80 6.20
CA ALA A 77 -2.12 -1.12 6.44
C ALA A 77 -1.25 0.11 6.74
N SER A 78 -1.54 1.25 6.10
CA SER A 78 -0.84 2.51 6.36
C SER A 78 -1.08 3.04 7.78
N GLN A 79 -2.29 2.91 8.32
CA GLN A 79 -2.60 3.32 9.69
C GLN A 79 -1.91 2.40 10.70
N LEU A 80 -1.92 1.08 10.44
CA LEU A 80 -1.21 0.11 11.27
C LEU A 80 0.30 0.40 11.28
N ALA A 81 0.90 0.64 10.11
CA ALA A 81 2.31 0.99 10.01
C ALA A 81 2.64 2.28 10.79
N SER A 82 1.81 3.32 10.63
CA SER A 82 1.98 4.58 11.38
C SER A 82 1.88 4.37 12.89
N PHE A 83 0.92 3.56 13.35
CA PHE A 83 0.76 3.24 14.76
C PHE A 83 1.99 2.52 15.33
N LEU A 84 2.45 1.46 14.64
CA LEU A 84 3.62 0.68 15.08
C LEU A 84 4.90 1.52 15.13
N LEU A 85 5.11 2.40 14.16
CA LEU A 85 6.27 3.30 14.14
C LEU A 85 6.19 4.33 15.27
N ALA A 86 5.01 4.90 15.54
CA ALA A 86 4.83 5.86 16.63
C ALA A 86 5.09 5.22 18.00
N ASP A 87 4.58 4.00 18.22
CA ASP A 87 4.84 3.21 19.43
C ASP A 87 6.34 2.90 19.59
N ALA A 88 6.99 2.42 18.53
CA ALA A 88 8.43 2.12 18.56
C ALA A 88 9.28 3.35 18.87
N LEU A 89 8.91 4.53 18.35
CA LEU A 89 9.59 5.80 18.68
C LEU A 89 9.39 6.19 20.14
N ALA A 90 8.17 6.08 20.68
CA ALA A 90 7.90 6.38 22.08
C ALA A 90 8.72 5.46 23.02
N ARG A 91 8.84 4.18 22.67
CA ARG A 91 9.64 3.20 23.42
C ARG A 91 11.14 3.43 23.29
N PHE A 92 11.61 3.90 22.13
CA PHE A 92 12.98 4.36 21.95
C PHE A 92 13.29 5.57 22.85
N ASP A 93 12.40 6.58 22.85
CA ASP A 93 12.55 7.76 23.71
C ASP A 93 12.52 7.42 25.20
N ALA A 94 11.76 6.40 25.59
CA ALA A 94 11.72 5.86 26.95
C ALA A 94 12.94 4.98 27.31
N GLY A 95 13.82 4.68 26.36
CA GLY A 95 15.00 3.82 26.56
C GLY A 95 14.69 2.32 26.59
N GLU A 96 13.50 1.89 26.18
CA GLU A 96 13.12 0.47 26.10
C GLU A 96 13.66 -0.22 24.85
N ILE A 97 13.94 0.55 23.80
CA ILE A 97 14.55 0.08 22.56
C ILE A 97 15.89 0.79 22.42
N ASP A 98 16.98 0.02 22.41
CA ASP A 98 18.32 0.52 22.13
C ASP A 98 18.87 -0.12 20.86
N PRO A 99 19.07 0.65 19.77
CA PRO A 99 19.68 0.14 18.55
C PRO A 99 21.20 0.01 18.64
N THR A 100 21.85 0.59 19.66
CA THR A 100 23.32 0.65 19.79
C THR A 100 24.02 -0.71 19.66
N PRO A 101 23.50 -1.80 20.25
CA PRO A 101 24.10 -3.13 20.13
C PRO A 101 24.11 -3.68 18.69
N HIS A 102 23.25 -3.15 17.81
CA HIS A 102 23.10 -3.57 16.42
C HIS A 102 23.82 -2.65 15.45
N LEU A 103 24.59 -1.66 15.93
CA LEU A 103 25.33 -0.76 15.08
C LEU A 103 26.61 -1.43 14.57
N SER A 104 26.85 -1.32 13.27
CA SER A 104 28.13 -1.69 12.64
C SER A 104 28.76 -0.47 11.97
N PRO A 105 30.09 -0.36 11.86
CA PRO A 105 30.72 0.76 11.16
C PRO A 105 30.25 0.85 9.70
N SER A 106 29.90 2.05 9.23
CA SER A 106 29.55 2.28 7.83
C SER A 106 30.78 2.58 6.98
N THR A 107 30.75 2.15 5.72
CA THR A 107 31.74 2.54 4.70
C THR A 107 31.34 3.80 3.94
N SER A 108 30.12 4.30 4.15
CA SER A 108 29.62 5.50 3.50
C SER A 108 30.25 6.76 4.11
N PRO A 109 30.72 7.73 3.32
CA PRO A 109 31.22 9.00 3.85
C PRO A 109 30.13 9.84 4.53
N LYS A 110 28.85 9.51 4.33
CA LYS A 110 27.70 10.25 4.88
C LYS A 110 27.28 9.77 6.28
N PHE A 111 27.50 8.50 6.61
CA PHE A 111 26.98 7.88 7.81
C PHE A 111 28.10 7.24 8.61
N ARG A 112 28.04 7.32 9.95
CA ARG A 112 29.06 6.71 10.81
C ARG A 112 28.83 5.22 11.01
N ASN A 113 27.56 4.83 11.17
CA ASN A 113 27.16 3.46 11.47
C ASN A 113 26.06 3.02 10.50
N ASN A 114 26.04 1.73 10.19
CA ASN A 114 24.90 1.01 9.66
C ASN A 114 24.16 0.33 10.83
N LEU A 115 22.92 -0.09 10.57
CA LEU A 115 22.18 -0.95 11.47
C LEU A 115 22.16 -2.35 10.87
N ASP A 116 22.72 -3.31 11.59
CA ASP A 116 22.78 -4.70 11.14
C ASP A 116 21.49 -5.41 11.55
N PHE A 117 20.55 -5.46 10.59
CA PHE A 117 19.30 -6.18 10.75
C PHE A 117 19.49 -7.62 10.30
N ASP A 118 20.12 -8.45 11.14
CA ASP A 118 20.14 -9.91 10.94
C ASP A 118 18.75 -10.48 11.33
N TRP A 119 17.71 -10.04 10.60
CA TRP A 119 16.32 -10.35 10.87
C TRP A 119 16.03 -11.80 10.43
N LYS A 120 16.17 -12.74 11.36
CA LYS A 120 15.57 -14.08 11.26
C LYS A 120 14.21 -14.07 11.96
N GLY A 121 13.21 -13.56 11.25
CA GLY A 121 11.80 -13.61 11.66
C GLY A 121 10.93 -14.02 10.50
#